data_AF-A0A0A7S227-F1
#
_entry.id   AF-A0A0A7S227-F1
#
_cell.length_a   1.000
_cell.length_b   1.000
_cell.length_c   1.000
_cell.angle_alpha   90.00
_cell.angle_beta   90.00
_cell.angle_gamma   90.00
#
_symmetry.space_group_name_H-M   'P 1'
#
loop_
_entity.id
_entity.type
_entity.pdbx_description
1 polymer ?
#
loop_
_entity_poly.entity_id
_entity_poly.type
_entity_poly.pdbx_seq_one_letter_code
_entity_poly.pdbx_strand_id
1 'polypeptide(L)'
;MIVRIELNQLENRSNYYFYNDILFTGEAYDHRDNQLYQVYEITDGEITGSRDYGFFETNGMIKVDYDLLQSGENFDYEMNQLPYYFQGQPFTGVMYEYRFGFVLSEAIFINSWLIEHISFYPDGTGRIRLYEKNDIDPTETTGDRTWYLESENNSFKRIESRYLDYQDTHHTGELVLFFNDQNQIQHVNIKGDYAYVSYLVPRDDLEIDFKTFNDLLAKQNIFADNLSIWSIEDALFNQWLDQGLLNQVKQLELYHTQVKPLTLTKIQKLQSLQELKISESKIYEDDDPLSIKLQKQRFTELASALYSLKESCSIHVILVDDDENILEKYLPNDLKHRLPKQE
;
A
#
# COMPACT_ATOMS: atom_id res chain seq x y z
N MET A 1 -19.74 6.35 -5.29
CA MET A 1 -19.30 6.94 -4.01
C MET A 1 -20.51 7.46 -3.28
N ILE A 2 -20.63 7.16 -1.99
CA ILE A 2 -21.86 7.37 -1.21
C ILE A 2 -21.54 8.24 0.00
N VAL A 3 -22.25 9.36 0.16
CA VAL A 3 -22.12 10.24 1.33
C VAL A 3 -22.74 9.57 2.55
N ARG A 4 -22.03 9.57 3.68
CA ARG A 4 -22.47 8.94 4.93
C ARG A 4 -22.53 9.96 6.05
N ILE A 5 -23.72 10.18 6.60
CA ILE A 5 -23.99 11.25 7.56
C ILE A 5 -24.84 10.73 8.71
N GLU A 6 -24.72 11.33 9.90
CA GLU A 6 -25.70 11.10 10.96
C GLU A 6 -27.07 11.63 10.54
N LEU A 7 -28.13 10.86 10.80
CA LEU A 7 -29.51 11.24 10.45
C LEU A 7 -29.92 12.59 11.08
N ASN A 8 -29.41 12.89 12.28
CA ASN A 8 -29.70 14.12 13.02
C ASN A 8 -29.16 15.39 12.34
N GLN A 9 -28.28 15.27 11.34
CA GLN A 9 -27.76 16.39 10.55
C GLN A 9 -28.67 16.75 9.38
N LEU A 10 -29.65 15.90 9.05
CA LEU A 10 -30.57 16.13 7.97
C LEU A 10 -31.83 16.85 8.49
N GLU A 11 -32.22 17.91 7.81
CA GLU A 11 -33.48 18.58 8.09
C GLU A 11 -34.61 17.84 7.39
N ASN A 12 -35.63 17.42 8.15
CA ASN A 12 -36.84 16.84 7.58
C ASN A 12 -37.89 17.94 7.34
N ARG A 13 -38.17 18.23 6.06
CA ARG A 13 -39.23 19.14 5.63
C ARG A 13 -40.27 18.37 4.85
N SER A 14 -41.44 18.16 5.44
CA SER A 14 -42.54 17.45 4.76
C SER A 14 -42.16 16.05 4.25
N ASN A 15 -41.41 15.28 5.05
CA ASN A 15 -40.88 13.95 4.74
C ASN A 15 -39.76 13.90 3.68
N TYR A 16 -39.23 15.04 3.27
CA TYR A 16 -38.02 15.12 2.47
C TYR A 16 -36.84 15.50 3.36
N TYR A 17 -35.70 14.82 3.15
CA TYR A 17 -34.47 15.05 3.88
C TYR A 17 -33.53 15.98 3.12
N PHE A 18 -33.08 17.03 3.81
CA PHE A 18 -32.19 18.05 3.25
C PHE A 18 -30.88 18.12 4.04
N TYR A 19 -29.78 18.33 3.34
CA TYR A 19 -28.50 18.73 3.91
C TYR A 19 -28.11 20.09 3.32
N ASN A 20 -27.93 21.12 4.16
CA ASN A 20 -27.65 22.50 3.71
C ASN A 20 -28.59 23.00 2.60
N ASP A 21 -29.91 22.87 2.83
CA ASP A 21 -30.97 23.27 1.89
C ASP A 21 -31.05 22.51 0.55
N ILE A 22 -30.24 21.46 0.37
CA ILE A 22 -30.23 20.62 -0.83
C ILE A 22 -30.83 19.24 -0.49
N LEU A 23 -31.64 18.69 -1.40
CA LEU A 23 -32.16 17.33 -1.27
C LEU A 23 -31.00 16.34 -1.12
N PHE A 24 -31.01 15.58 -0.03
CA PHE A 24 -29.90 14.69 0.28
C PHE A 24 -29.97 13.41 -0.55
N THR A 25 -28.81 12.94 -1.00
CA THR A 25 -28.64 11.60 -1.60
C THR A 25 -27.43 10.94 -0.97
N GLY A 26 -27.62 9.76 -0.38
CA GLY A 26 -26.59 9.05 0.38
C GLY A 26 -27.18 8.16 1.47
N GLU A 27 -26.38 7.89 2.49
CA GLU A 27 -26.73 7.06 3.64
C GLU A 27 -26.79 7.90 4.91
N ALA A 28 -27.90 7.76 5.64
CA ALA A 28 -28.15 8.44 6.90
C ALA A 28 -28.17 7.44 8.06
N TYR A 29 -27.26 7.60 9.01
CA TYR A 29 -27.03 6.70 10.13
C TYR A 29 -27.84 7.19 11.35
N ASP A 30 -28.89 6.45 11.73
CA ASP A 30 -29.71 6.71 12.92
C ASP A 30 -29.06 6.08 14.15
N HIS A 31 -28.51 6.92 15.02
CA HIS A 31 -27.94 6.50 16.30
C HIS A 31 -28.89 6.82 17.44
N ARG A 32 -29.06 5.84 18.33
CA ARG A 32 -29.87 5.97 19.55
C ARG A 32 -29.06 5.40 20.70
N ASP A 33 -28.91 6.18 21.76
CA ASP A 33 -28.13 5.79 22.95
C ASP A 33 -26.72 5.28 22.59
N ASN A 34 -26.05 5.98 21.66
CA ASN A 34 -24.71 5.68 21.15
C ASN A 34 -24.58 4.29 20.48
N GLN A 35 -25.69 3.76 19.96
CA GLN A 35 -25.72 2.53 19.18
C GLN A 35 -26.37 2.80 17.82
N LEU A 36 -25.86 2.14 16.77
CA LEU A 36 -26.49 2.20 15.46
C LEU A 36 -27.83 1.47 15.54
N TYR A 37 -28.92 2.20 15.29
CA TYR A 37 -30.26 1.63 15.17
C TYR A 37 -30.53 1.17 13.74
N GLN A 38 -30.31 2.06 12.77
CA GLN A 38 -30.62 1.82 11.36
C GLN A 38 -29.84 2.76 10.44
N VAL A 39 -29.51 2.28 9.25
CA VAL A 39 -29.00 3.10 8.14
C VAL A 39 -30.11 3.23 7.11
N TYR A 40 -30.43 4.46 6.74
CA TYR A 40 -31.40 4.78 5.69
C TYR A 40 -30.68 5.14 4.40
N GLU A 41 -31.07 4.51 3.30
CA GLU A 41 -30.68 4.92 1.95
C GLU A 41 -31.65 6.00 1.50
N ILE A 42 -31.12 7.16 1.13
CA ILE A 42 -31.90 8.32 0.73
C ILE A 42 -31.50 8.70 -0.70
N THR A 43 -32.49 8.87 -1.57
CA THR A 43 -32.31 9.37 -2.95
C THR A 43 -33.25 10.55 -3.15
N ASP A 44 -32.71 11.69 -3.60
CA ASP A 44 -33.47 12.92 -3.82
C ASP A 44 -34.35 13.32 -2.60
N GLY A 45 -33.80 13.12 -1.40
CA GLY A 45 -34.45 13.42 -0.12
C GLY A 45 -35.50 12.39 0.34
N GLU A 46 -35.79 11.34 -0.43
CA GLU A 46 -36.72 10.28 -0.07
C GLU A 46 -35.98 9.03 0.43
N ILE A 47 -36.47 8.42 1.52
CA ILE A 47 -35.94 7.11 1.97
C ILE A 47 -36.36 6.04 0.96
N THR A 48 -35.38 5.43 0.29
CA THR A 48 -35.57 4.37 -0.71
C THR A 48 -35.26 2.99 -0.17
N GLY A 49 -34.52 2.91 0.93
CA GLY A 49 -34.08 1.66 1.54
C GLY A 49 -33.68 1.85 2.99
N SER A 50 -33.56 0.73 3.71
CA SER A 50 -33.08 0.75 5.09
C SER A 50 -32.48 -0.60 5.47
N ARG A 51 -31.43 -0.58 6.28
CA ARG A 51 -30.73 -1.77 6.77
C ARG A 51 -30.17 -1.52 8.16
N ASP A 52 -29.89 -2.56 8.92
CA ASP A 52 -29.42 -2.43 10.30
C ASP A 52 -27.89 -2.32 10.39
N TYR A 53 -27.17 -2.25 9.28
CA TYR A 53 -25.71 -2.18 9.22
C TYR A 53 -25.20 -1.06 8.29
N GLY A 54 -23.99 -0.56 8.56
CA GLY A 54 -23.31 0.43 7.72
C GLY A 54 -22.68 -0.18 6.47
N PHE A 55 -21.36 -0.03 6.36
CA PHE A 55 -20.53 -0.65 5.34
C PHE A 55 -20.33 -2.16 5.61
N PHE A 56 -20.25 -2.55 6.88
CA PHE A 56 -20.01 -3.92 7.28
C PHE A 56 -21.31 -4.70 7.54
N GLU A 57 -21.67 -5.61 6.63
CA GLU A 57 -22.83 -6.50 6.76
C GLU A 57 -22.59 -7.60 7.82
N THR A 58 -22.70 -7.23 9.09
CA THR A 58 -22.52 -8.14 10.24
C THR A 58 -23.83 -8.34 11.00
N ASN A 59 -24.55 -9.41 10.66
CA ASN A 59 -25.81 -9.75 11.34
C ASN A 59 -25.56 -10.14 12.80
N GLY A 60 -26.29 -9.50 13.73
CA GLY A 60 -26.29 -9.86 15.16
C GLY A 60 -25.11 -9.34 15.99
N MET A 61 -24.17 -8.61 15.38
CA MET A 61 -23.09 -7.95 16.12
C MET A 61 -23.57 -6.68 16.82
N ILE A 62 -22.99 -6.39 17.99
CA ILE A 62 -23.18 -5.12 18.72
C ILE A 62 -22.59 -3.99 17.88
N LYS A 63 -23.29 -2.85 17.78
CA LYS A 63 -22.92 -1.71 16.93
C LYS A 63 -22.89 -0.45 17.79
N VAL A 64 -21.71 0.07 18.08
CA VAL A 64 -21.52 1.15 19.07
C VAL A 64 -20.70 2.29 18.51
N ASP A 65 -20.92 3.48 19.07
CA ASP A 65 -20.01 4.61 18.88
C ASP A 65 -18.62 4.30 19.46
N TYR A 66 -17.58 4.74 18.77
CA TYR A 66 -16.18 4.65 19.21
C TYR A 66 -15.96 5.20 20.62
N ASP A 67 -16.66 6.27 21.00
CA ASP A 67 -16.52 6.92 22.31
C ASP A 67 -16.90 6.01 23.48
N LEU A 68 -17.57 4.89 23.22
CA LEU A 68 -17.90 3.88 24.22
C LEU A 68 -16.82 2.81 24.41
N LEU A 69 -15.85 2.72 23.51
CA LEU A 69 -14.77 1.75 23.58
C LEU A 69 -13.62 2.26 24.44
N GLN A 70 -12.96 1.34 25.14
CA GLN A 70 -11.76 1.59 25.92
C GLN A 70 -10.62 0.80 25.30
N SER A 71 -9.56 1.47 24.86
CA SER A 71 -8.34 0.79 24.45
C SER A 71 -7.58 0.27 25.67
N GLY A 72 -6.92 -0.88 25.54
CA GLY A 72 -5.98 -1.38 26.53
C GLY A 72 -4.79 -0.43 26.73
N GLU A 73 -4.12 -0.56 27.87
CA GLU A 73 -2.95 0.26 28.21
C GLU A 73 -1.66 -0.20 27.48
N ASN A 74 -1.59 -1.48 27.12
CA ASN A 74 -0.40 -2.09 26.52
C ASN A 74 -0.65 -2.50 25.08
N PHE A 75 0.29 -2.13 24.22
CA PHE A 75 0.36 -2.59 22.83
C PHE A 75 0.75 -4.07 22.80
N ASP A 76 -0.03 -4.86 22.07
CA ASP A 76 0.30 -6.26 21.81
C ASP A 76 1.21 -6.34 20.59
N TYR A 77 2.44 -6.80 20.79
CA TYR A 77 3.44 -6.91 19.72
C TYR A 77 3.24 -8.13 18.83
N GLU A 78 2.50 -9.15 19.29
CA GLU A 78 2.15 -10.31 18.47
C GLU A 78 1.03 -9.93 17.51
N MET A 79 -0.01 -9.29 18.02
CA MET A 79 -1.13 -8.80 17.21
C MET A 79 -0.81 -7.49 16.47
N ASN A 80 0.28 -6.82 16.86
CA ASN A 80 0.68 -5.49 16.40
C ASN A 80 -0.45 -4.44 16.52
N GLN A 81 -1.23 -4.51 17.60
CA GLN A 81 -2.42 -3.69 17.82
C GLN A 81 -2.68 -3.43 19.32
N LEU A 82 -3.54 -2.45 19.63
CA LEU A 82 -4.12 -2.28 20.97
C LEU A 82 -5.43 -3.07 21.06
N PRO A 83 -5.68 -3.82 22.15
CA PRO A 83 -6.96 -4.48 22.36
C PRO A 83 -8.04 -3.44 22.75
N TYR A 84 -9.28 -3.64 22.29
CA TYR A 84 -10.42 -2.78 22.61
C TYR A 84 -11.49 -3.49 23.45
N TYR A 85 -12.04 -2.77 24.42
CA TYR A 85 -13.02 -3.29 25.38
C TYR A 85 -14.29 -2.46 25.35
N PHE A 86 -15.44 -3.12 25.54
CA PHE A 86 -16.73 -2.48 25.75
C PHE A 86 -17.30 -2.95 27.09
N GLN A 87 -17.62 -2.00 27.98
CA GLN A 87 -18.12 -2.28 29.34
C GLN A 87 -17.21 -3.24 30.13
N GLY A 88 -15.89 -3.11 29.95
CA GLY A 88 -14.88 -3.94 30.61
C GLY A 88 -14.77 -5.38 30.10
N GLN A 89 -15.42 -5.72 28.99
CA GLN A 89 -15.30 -7.02 28.32
C GLN A 89 -14.64 -6.86 26.94
N PRO A 90 -13.93 -7.89 26.45
CA PRO A 90 -13.39 -7.91 25.09
C PRO A 90 -14.44 -7.54 24.05
N PHE A 91 -14.17 -6.55 23.20
CA PHE A 91 -15.17 -6.07 22.26
C PHE A 91 -15.30 -7.03 21.07
N THR A 92 -16.53 -7.43 20.75
CA THR A 92 -16.88 -8.16 19.53
C THR A 92 -18.08 -7.45 18.92
N GLY A 93 -17.87 -6.76 17.81
CA GLY A 93 -18.88 -5.90 17.24
C GLY A 93 -18.34 -4.94 16.17
N VAL A 94 -19.18 -3.98 15.80
CA VAL A 94 -18.83 -2.90 14.88
C VAL A 94 -18.77 -1.58 15.64
N MET A 95 -17.69 -0.85 15.43
CA MET A 95 -17.47 0.50 15.91
C MET A 95 -17.79 1.49 14.78
N TYR A 96 -18.37 2.63 15.14
CA TYR A 96 -18.58 3.77 14.26
C TYR A 96 -17.95 5.01 14.87
N GLU A 97 -17.18 5.77 14.09
CA GLU A 97 -16.63 7.06 14.50
C GLU A 97 -17.28 8.18 13.69
N TYR A 98 -17.62 9.28 14.34
CA TYR A 98 -18.25 10.44 13.72
C TYR A 98 -17.37 11.68 13.82
N ARG A 99 -17.44 12.53 12.80
CA ARG A 99 -16.81 13.85 12.84
C ARG A 99 -17.60 14.86 12.03
N PHE A 100 -17.93 15.99 12.66
CA PHE A 100 -18.72 17.07 12.06
C PHE A 100 -20.05 16.58 11.46
N GLY A 101 -20.68 15.58 12.08
CA GLY A 101 -21.93 15.00 11.60
C GLY A 101 -21.77 13.92 10.52
N PHE A 102 -20.57 13.68 10.01
CA PHE A 102 -20.29 12.63 9.02
C PHE A 102 -19.77 11.36 9.68
N VAL A 103 -20.08 10.21 9.08
CA VAL A 103 -19.40 8.95 9.42
C VAL A 103 -17.95 9.08 8.97
N LEU A 104 -17.03 9.07 9.93
CA LEU A 104 -15.60 9.15 9.69
C LEU A 104 -15.02 7.75 9.43
N SER A 105 -15.40 6.76 10.23
CA SER A 105 -14.90 5.40 10.08
C SER A 105 -15.89 4.37 10.60
N GLU A 106 -15.74 3.15 10.11
CA GLU A 106 -16.36 1.94 10.64
C GLU A 106 -15.28 0.89 10.84
N ALA A 107 -15.40 0.05 11.87
CA ALA A 107 -14.43 -1.01 12.14
C ALA A 107 -15.07 -2.25 12.77
N ILE A 108 -14.72 -3.44 12.27
CA ILE A 108 -15.10 -4.74 12.85
C ILE A 108 -14.03 -5.18 13.84
N PHE A 109 -14.47 -5.55 15.04
CA PHE A 109 -13.64 -6.14 16.07
C PHE A 109 -14.13 -7.54 16.45
N ILE A 110 -13.19 -8.47 16.66
CA ILE A 110 -13.45 -9.79 17.21
C ILE A 110 -12.53 -10.01 18.40
N ASN A 111 -13.11 -10.25 19.58
CA ASN A 111 -12.38 -10.51 20.81
C ASN A 111 -11.27 -9.47 21.10
N SER A 112 -11.63 -8.19 21.04
CA SER A 112 -10.76 -7.00 21.21
C SER A 112 -9.89 -6.60 20.02
N TRP A 113 -9.76 -7.43 18.99
CA TRP A 113 -8.81 -7.19 17.89
C TRP A 113 -9.49 -6.61 16.67
N LEU A 114 -8.84 -5.66 16.01
CA LEU A 114 -9.32 -5.07 14.77
C LEU A 114 -9.12 -6.04 13.62
N ILE A 115 -10.22 -6.44 13.00
CA ILE A 115 -10.23 -7.35 11.84
C ILE A 115 -10.31 -6.57 10.54
N GLU A 116 -11.15 -5.54 10.49
CA GLU A 116 -11.37 -4.78 9.28
C GLU A 116 -11.79 -3.36 9.61
N HIS A 117 -11.28 -2.38 8.87
CA HIS A 117 -11.51 -0.96 9.11
C HIS A 117 -11.62 -0.22 7.79
N ILE A 118 -12.59 0.68 7.72
CA ILE A 118 -12.75 1.61 6.61
C ILE A 118 -12.95 3.01 7.17
N SER A 119 -12.34 4.00 6.52
CA SER A 119 -12.58 5.41 6.84
C SER A 119 -12.87 6.22 5.58
N PHE A 120 -13.56 7.33 5.78
CA PHE A 120 -14.06 8.21 4.74
C PHE A 120 -13.59 9.66 4.96
N TYR A 121 -13.62 10.45 3.90
CA TYR A 121 -13.45 11.89 4.03
C TYR A 121 -14.72 12.54 4.63
N PRO A 122 -14.62 13.30 5.74
CA PRO A 122 -15.74 14.00 6.34
C PRO A 122 -16.04 15.33 5.62
N ASP A 123 -16.13 15.29 4.29
CA ASP A 123 -16.27 16.46 3.41
C ASP A 123 -17.50 16.38 2.51
N GLY A 124 -18.39 15.41 2.75
CA GLY A 124 -19.60 15.20 1.97
C GLY A 124 -19.38 14.56 0.60
N THR A 125 -18.18 14.02 0.32
CA THR A 125 -17.93 13.31 -0.96
C THR A 125 -18.15 11.81 -0.89
N GLY A 126 -18.11 11.21 0.31
CA GLY A 126 -18.22 9.76 0.47
C GLY A 126 -16.99 8.97 0.00
N ARG A 127 -15.87 9.67 -0.27
CA ARG A 127 -14.62 9.07 -0.71
C ARG A 127 -14.00 8.24 0.40
N ILE A 128 -13.54 7.04 0.05
CA ILE A 128 -12.74 6.18 0.93
C ILE A 128 -11.39 6.86 1.14
N ARG A 129 -11.06 7.14 2.40
CA ARG A 129 -9.76 7.65 2.81
C ARG A 129 -8.79 6.50 3.08
N LEU A 130 -9.27 5.49 3.80
CA LEU A 130 -8.44 4.34 4.17
C LEU A 130 -9.28 3.08 4.23
N TYR A 131 -8.67 1.97 3.82
CA TYR A 131 -9.18 0.63 4.04
C TYR A 131 -8.06 -0.25 4.58
N GLU A 132 -8.34 -0.97 5.65
CA GLU A 132 -7.43 -1.91 6.28
C GLU A 132 -8.17 -3.21 6.55
N LYS A 133 -7.53 -4.33 6.21
CA LYS A 133 -8.00 -5.65 6.59
C LYS A 133 -6.85 -6.43 7.20
N ASN A 134 -7.09 -6.93 8.40
CA ASN A 134 -6.20 -7.79 9.16
C ASN A 134 -6.89 -9.15 9.25
N ASP A 135 -6.55 -10.05 8.33
CA ASP A 135 -6.92 -11.45 8.42
C ASP A 135 -5.96 -12.13 9.40
N ILE A 136 -6.10 -11.74 10.66
CA ILE A 136 -5.45 -12.36 11.81
C ILE A 136 -6.55 -13.22 12.41
N ASP A 137 -6.49 -14.52 12.21
CA ASP A 137 -7.38 -15.42 12.93
C ASP A 137 -6.81 -15.61 14.34
N PRO A 138 -7.43 -15.05 15.40
CA PRO A 138 -6.94 -15.23 16.77
C PRO A 138 -7.09 -16.69 17.27
N THR A 139 -7.67 -17.58 16.44
CA THR A 139 -7.90 -19.00 16.73
C THR A 139 -7.19 -19.97 15.78
N GLU A 140 -6.68 -19.53 14.63
CA GLU A 140 -5.95 -20.36 13.65
C GLU A 140 -4.45 -19.99 13.55
N THR A 141 -3.61 -21.01 13.41
CA THR A 141 -2.14 -20.91 13.34
C THR A 141 -1.61 -20.88 11.89
N THR A 142 -2.44 -20.49 10.92
CA THR A 142 -2.22 -20.84 9.49
C THR A 142 -1.68 -19.71 8.62
N GLY A 143 -1.43 -18.53 9.20
CA GLY A 143 -0.80 -17.40 8.52
C GLY A 143 -1.63 -16.12 8.58
N ASP A 144 -0.93 -14.98 8.54
CA ASP A 144 -1.55 -13.65 8.54
C ASP A 144 -1.59 -13.07 7.13
N ARG A 145 -2.71 -12.42 6.79
CA ARG A 145 -2.81 -11.62 5.57
C ARG A 145 -3.34 -10.24 5.87
N THR A 146 -2.58 -9.22 5.46
CA THR A 146 -2.98 -7.84 5.66
C THR A 146 -3.04 -7.06 4.35
N TRP A 147 -3.99 -6.15 4.29
CA TRP A 147 -4.17 -5.21 3.20
C TRP A 147 -4.34 -3.81 3.75
N TYR A 148 -3.71 -2.86 3.09
CA TYR A 148 -3.82 -1.46 3.42
C TYR A 148 -3.98 -0.65 2.13
N LEU A 149 -4.94 0.26 2.12
CA LEU A 149 -5.13 1.21 1.05
C LEU A 149 -5.37 2.57 1.67
N GLU A 150 -4.61 3.56 1.21
CA GLU A 150 -4.74 4.95 1.60
C GLU A 150 -4.89 5.83 0.36
N SER A 151 -5.85 6.75 0.43
CA SER A 151 -6.05 7.76 -0.59
C SER A 151 -6.02 9.16 0.04
N GLU A 152 -5.59 10.14 -0.75
CA GLU A 152 -5.66 11.55 -0.44
C GLU A 152 -5.91 12.39 -1.69
N ASN A 153 -6.80 13.38 -1.60
CA ASN A 153 -7.09 14.34 -2.66
C ASN A 153 -7.45 13.72 -4.03
N ASN A 154 -8.22 12.62 -4.05
CA ASN A 154 -8.54 11.81 -5.25
C ASN A 154 -7.37 11.02 -5.84
N SER A 155 -6.27 10.89 -5.10
CA SER A 155 -5.14 10.07 -5.49
C SER A 155 -4.87 8.98 -4.47
N PHE A 156 -4.45 7.79 -4.91
CA PHE A 156 -3.83 6.84 -4.00
C PHE A 156 -2.57 7.46 -3.43
N LYS A 157 -2.26 7.13 -2.17
CA LYS A 157 -1.00 7.48 -1.53
C LYS A 157 -0.18 6.24 -1.26
N ARG A 158 -0.83 5.19 -0.77
CA ARG A 158 -0.20 3.93 -0.42
C ARG A 158 -1.13 2.75 -0.64
N ILE A 159 -0.58 1.65 -1.14
CA ILE A 159 -1.23 0.34 -1.16
C ILE A 159 -0.25 -0.68 -0.63
N GLU A 160 -0.70 -1.56 0.26
CA GLU A 160 0.09 -2.65 0.80
C GLU A 160 -0.68 -3.96 0.75
N SER A 161 0.02 -5.03 0.39
CA SER A 161 -0.41 -6.39 0.63
C SER A 161 0.72 -7.15 1.29
N ARG A 162 0.42 -7.82 2.41
CA ARG A 162 1.36 -8.69 3.11
C ARG A 162 0.75 -10.06 3.33
N TYR A 163 1.59 -11.07 3.26
CA TYR A 163 1.25 -12.46 3.51
C TYR A 163 2.37 -13.13 4.30
N LEU A 164 2.01 -13.87 5.33
CA LEU A 164 2.94 -14.60 6.17
C LEU A 164 2.31 -15.95 6.51
N ASP A 165 2.81 -17.05 5.94
CA ASP A 165 2.41 -18.41 6.31
C ASP A 165 3.23 -18.89 7.52
N TYR A 166 2.54 -19.30 8.58
CA TYR A 166 3.14 -19.91 9.78
C TYR A 166 3.24 -21.44 9.70
N GLN A 167 2.72 -22.07 8.63
CA GLN A 167 2.82 -23.50 8.39
C GLN A 167 4.14 -23.90 7.70
N ASP A 168 4.34 -25.21 7.56
CA ASP A 168 5.56 -25.87 7.06
C ASP A 168 6.15 -25.29 5.76
N THR A 169 5.39 -24.54 4.96
CA THR A 169 5.86 -23.93 3.71
C THR A 169 6.69 -22.66 3.91
N HIS A 170 6.51 -21.94 5.03
CA HIS A 170 7.21 -20.69 5.37
C HIS A 170 7.17 -19.62 4.25
N HIS A 171 6.10 -19.60 3.45
CA HIS A 171 5.92 -18.58 2.41
C HIS A 171 5.65 -17.21 3.03
N THR A 172 6.40 -16.21 2.62
CA THR A 172 6.21 -14.82 3.08
C THR A 172 6.26 -13.90 1.89
N GLY A 173 5.48 -12.83 1.92
CA GLY A 173 5.46 -11.83 0.86
C GLY A 173 5.06 -10.47 1.38
N GLU A 174 5.62 -9.43 0.77
CA GLU A 174 5.23 -8.04 0.98
C GLU A 174 5.27 -7.31 -0.36
N LEU A 175 4.21 -6.59 -0.67
CA LEU A 175 4.16 -5.63 -1.76
C LEU A 175 3.65 -4.29 -1.23
N VAL A 176 4.47 -3.25 -1.34
CA VAL A 176 4.15 -1.89 -0.92
C VAL A 176 4.35 -0.94 -2.09
N LEU A 177 3.33 -0.15 -2.39
CA LEU A 177 3.30 0.83 -3.47
C LEU A 177 3.08 2.22 -2.89
N PHE A 178 3.87 3.20 -3.32
CA PHE A 178 3.58 4.60 -3.06
C PHE A 178 3.37 5.36 -4.36
N PHE A 179 2.42 6.28 -4.31
CA PHE A 179 1.94 7.02 -5.46
C PHE A 179 2.26 8.51 -5.32
N ASN A 180 2.43 9.19 -6.45
CA ASN A 180 2.49 10.64 -6.53
C ASN A 180 1.08 11.24 -6.71
N ASP A 181 0.98 12.57 -6.73
CA ASP A 181 -0.30 13.28 -6.88
C ASP A 181 -0.96 13.09 -8.27
N GLN A 182 -0.26 12.48 -9.23
CA GLN A 182 -0.78 12.11 -10.54
C GLN A 182 -1.27 10.66 -10.60
N ASN A 183 -1.41 9.98 -9.45
CA ASN A 183 -1.77 8.55 -9.38
C ASN A 183 -0.76 7.62 -10.07
N GLN A 184 0.49 8.04 -10.16
CA GLN A 184 1.56 7.20 -10.70
C GLN A 184 2.38 6.62 -9.55
N ILE A 185 2.75 5.36 -9.69
CA ILE A 185 3.62 4.66 -8.77
C ILE A 185 5.02 5.27 -8.87
N GLN A 186 5.48 5.89 -7.78
CA GLN A 186 6.82 6.47 -7.65
C GLN A 186 7.76 5.57 -6.84
N HIS A 187 7.20 4.64 -6.06
CA HIS A 187 7.96 3.68 -5.29
C HIS A 187 7.27 2.32 -5.25
N VAL A 188 8.05 1.26 -5.41
CA VAL A 188 7.59 -0.13 -5.30
C VAL A 188 8.55 -0.91 -4.42
N ASN A 189 8.03 -1.60 -3.40
CA ASN A 189 8.78 -2.57 -2.63
C ASN A 189 8.18 -3.99 -2.78
N ILE A 190 8.95 -4.98 -3.26
CA ILE A 190 8.48 -6.37 -3.43
C ILE A 190 9.44 -7.36 -2.75
N LYS A 191 9.00 -7.96 -1.65
CA LYS A 191 9.79 -8.96 -0.91
C LYS A 191 9.08 -10.30 -0.88
N GLY A 192 9.88 -11.36 -0.86
CA GLY A 192 9.38 -12.73 -0.79
C GLY A 192 8.53 -13.13 -2.00
N ASP A 193 7.53 -13.96 -1.76
CA ASP A 193 6.75 -14.63 -2.79
C ASP A 193 5.67 -13.70 -3.38
N TYR A 194 6.03 -13.01 -4.46
CA TYR A 194 5.15 -12.08 -5.19
C TYR A 194 3.76 -12.65 -5.49
N ALA A 195 3.65 -13.94 -5.81
CA ALA A 195 2.38 -14.57 -6.15
C ALA A 195 1.31 -14.40 -5.03
N TYR A 196 1.72 -14.46 -3.76
CA TYR A 196 0.80 -14.36 -2.61
C TYR A 196 0.39 -12.93 -2.28
N VAL A 197 1.17 -11.93 -2.72
CA VAL A 197 0.91 -10.49 -2.46
C VAL A 197 0.48 -9.70 -3.69
N SER A 198 0.36 -10.37 -4.85
CA SER A 198 -0.11 -9.75 -6.08
C SER A 198 -1.59 -9.35 -6.06
N TYR A 199 -2.36 -9.82 -5.07
CA TYR A 199 -3.76 -9.47 -4.88
C TYR A 199 -3.90 -8.30 -3.91
N LEU A 200 -4.32 -7.14 -4.43
CA LEU A 200 -4.26 -5.86 -3.74
C LEU A 200 -5.55 -5.48 -3.02
N VAL A 201 -6.71 -5.88 -3.57
CA VAL A 201 -8.01 -5.42 -3.09
C VAL A 201 -8.94 -6.61 -2.84
N PRO A 202 -9.14 -7.01 -1.56
CA PRO A 202 -9.85 -8.24 -1.19
C PRO A 202 -11.37 -8.19 -1.33
N ARG A 203 -11.93 -7.03 -1.66
CA ARG A 203 -13.38 -6.76 -1.58
C ARG A 203 -13.94 -6.14 -2.85
N ASP A 204 -14.98 -6.75 -3.40
CA ASP A 204 -15.62 -6.36 -4.66
C ASP A 204 -16.52 -5.12 -4.55
N ASP A 205 -16.93 -4.80 -3.33
CA ASP A 205 -17.75 -3.63 -3.00
C ASP A 205 -16.93 -2.37 -2.71
N LEU A 206 -15.60 -2.47 -2.64
CA LEU A 206 -14.73 -1.30 -2.74
C LEU A 206 -14.78 -0.83 -4.20
N GLU A 207 -15.33 0.37 -4.46
CA GLU A 207 -15.47 0.99 -5.78
C GLU A 207 -14.10 1.34 -6.42
N ILE A 208 -13.24 0.34 -6.58
CA ILE A 208 -11.88 0.41 -7.10
C ILE A 208 -11.83 -0.40 -8.39
N ASP A 209 -11.22 0.15 -9.43
CA ASP A 209 -11.18 -0.38 -10.79
C ASP A 209 -10.06 -1.40 -11.04
N PHE A 210 -9.42 -1.94 -9.99
CA PHE A 210 -8.40 -2.98 -10.07
C PHE A 210 -8.49 -3.94 -8.88
N LYS A 211 -7.98 -5.16 -9.06
CA LYS A 211 -7.94 -6.19 -8.02
C LYS A 211 -6.55 -6.71 -7.73
N THR A 212 -5.78 -6.88 -8.79
CA THR A 212 -4.41 -7.39 -8.73
C THR A 212 -3.42 -6.30 -9.11
N PHE A 213 -2.16 -6.54 -8.79
CA PHE A 213 -1.08 -5.66 -9.24
C PHE A 213 -0.96 -5.66 -10.76
N ASN A 214 -1.25 -6.78 -11.43
CA ASN A 214 -1.26 -6.82 -12.89
C ASN A 214 -2.36 -5.95 -13.51
N ASP A 215 -3.55 -5.88 -12.90
CA ASP A 215 -4.62 -4.98 -13.34
C ASP A 215 -4.17 -3.51 -13.23
N LEU A 216 -3.45 -3.20 -12.15
CA LEU A 216 -2.88 -1.87 -11.94
C LEU A 216 -1.77 -1.56 -12.97
N LEU A 217 -0.88 -2.51 -13.24
CA LEU A 217 0.20 -2.38 -14.23
C LEU A 217 -0.32 -2.24 -15.67
N ALA A 218 -1.52 -2.73 -15.96
CA ALA A 218 -2.18 -2.57 -17.25
C ALA A 218 -2.67 -1.13 -17.51
N LYS A 219 -2.69 -0.27 -16.48
CA LYS A 219 -3.07 1.14 -16.64
C LYS A 219 -1.99 1.90 -17.40
N GLN A 220 -2.42 2.81 -18.27
CA GLN A 220 -1.52 3.63 -19.06
C GLN A 220 -0.70 4.57 -18.16
N ASN A 221 0.62 4.63 -18.41
CA ASN A 221 1.56 5.53 -17.72
C ASN A 221 1.55 5.38 -16.18
N ILE A 222 1.37 4.15 -15.69
CA ILE A 222 1.23 3.85 -14.26
C ILE A 222 2.48 4.19 -13.44
N PHE A 223 3.68 4.10 -14.02
CA PHE A 223 4.91 4.47 -13.32
C PHE A 223 5.22 5.96 -13.49
N ALA A 224 5.71 6.58 -12.42
CA ALA A 224 6.17 7.96 -12.43
C ALA A 224 7.47 8.11 -13.23
N ASP A 225 7.79 9.33 -13.65
CA ASP A 225 9.07 9.66 -14.29
C ASP A 225 10.27 9.30 -13.41
N ASN A 226 10.12 9.48 -12.10
CA ASN A 226 11.06 9.09 -11.05
C ASN A 226 10.52 7.87 -10.30
N LEU A 227 11.10 6.70 -10.57
CA LEU A 227 10.67 5.43 -9.98
C LEU A 227 11.80 4.84 -9.12
N SER A 228 11.47 4.54 -7.86
CA SER A 228 12.34 3.78 -6.96
C SER A 228 11.78 2.38 -6.74
N ILE A 229 12.57 1.34 -7.06
CA ILE A 229 12.20 -0.06 -6.88
C ILE A 229 13.09 -0.67 -5.81
N TRP A 230 12.48 -1.07 -4.71
CA TRP A 230 13.13 -1.62 -3.53
C TRP A 230 12.83 -3.10 -3.48
N SER A 231 13.84 -3.97 -3.46
CA SER A 231 13.62 -5.42 -3.47
C SER A 231 12.73 -5.89 -4.65
N ILE A 232 13.34 -6.56 -5.61
CA ILE A 232 12.61 -7.20 -6.71
C ILE A 232 13.46 -8.35 -7.25
N GLU A 233 12.82 -9.45 -7.59
CA GLU A 233 13.49 -10.54 -8.29
C GLU A 233 13.85 -10.14 -9.73
N ASP A 234 15.01 -10.57 -10.19
CA ASP A 234 15.48 -10.31 -11.54
C ASP A 234 14.50 -10.77 -12.63
N ALA A 235 13.79 -11.88 -12.40
CA ALA A 235 12.81 -12.42 -13.35
C ALA A 235 11.60 -11.49 -13.51
N LEU A 236 11.04 -10.99 -12.40
CA LEU A 236 9.91 -10.07 -12.42
C LEU A 236 10.30 -8.72 -13.02
N PHE A 237 11.48 -8.19 -12.67
CA PHE A 237 12.00 -6.96 -13.29
C PHE A 237 12.21 -7.11 -14.81
N ASN A 238 12.74 -8.25 -15.26
CA ASN A 238 12.86 -8.56 -16.69
C ASN A 238 11.50 -8.57 -17.40
N GLN A 239 10.44 -9.10 -16.76
CA GLN A 239 9.10 -9.07 -17.33
C GLN A 239 8.61 -7.63 -17.54
N TRP A 240 8.88 -6.72 -16.60
CA TRP A 240 8.48 -5.31 -16.74
C TRP A 240 9.22 -4.61 -17.89
N LEU A 241 10.51 -4.91 -18.05
CA LEU A 241 11.30 -4.44 -19.19
C LEU A 241 10.75 -4.97 -20.52
N ASP A 242 10.47 -6.27 -20.60
CA ASP A 242 10.02 -6.92 -21.83
C ASP A 242 8.59 -6.48 -22.22
N GLN A 243 7.75 -6.11 -21.25
CA GLN A 243 6.43 -5.51 -21.46
C GLN A 243 6.47 -4.01 -21.79
N GLY A 244 7.64 -3.38 -21.67
CA GLY A 244 7.80 -1.95 -21.94
C GLY A 244 7.19 -1.03 -20.89
N LEU A 245 6.91 -1.54 -19.67
CA LEU A 245 6.32 -0.75 -18.59
C LEU A 245 7.22 0.42 -18.16
N LEU A 246 8.54 0.24 -18.29
CA LEU A 246 9.55 1.21 -17.87
C LEU A 246 9.95 2.21 -18.98
N ASN A 247 9.31 2.17 -20.15
CA ASN A 247 9.73 2.96 -21.32
C ASN A 247 9.63 4.48 -21.14
N GLN A 248 8.81 4.95 -20.20
CA GLN A 248 8.62 6.38 -19.92
C GLN A 248 9.40 6.85 -18.69
N VAL A 249 9.95 5.94 -17.89
CA VAL A 249 10.72 6.28 -16.70
C VAL A 249 11.99 7.03 -17.12
N LYS A 250 12.24 8.16 -16.47
CA LYS A 250 13.40 9.03 -16.71
C LYS A 250 14.49 8.84 -15.67
N GLN A 251 14.12 8.55 -14.43
CA GLN A 251 15.03 8.26 -13.34
C GLN A 251 14.61 6.97 -12.67
N LEU A 252 15.51 5.99 -12.66
CA LEU A 252 15.26 4.69 -12.06
C LEU A 252 16.26 4.44 -10.93
N GLU A 253 15.74 4.24 -9.72
CA GLU A 253 16.53 3.74 -8.60
C GLU A 253 16.21 2.26 -8.36
N LEU A 254 17.24 1.43 -8.23
CA LEU A 254 17.17 0.04 -7.83
C LEU A 254 17.85 -0.09 -6.46
N TYR A 255 17.06 -0.25 -5.40
CA TYR A 255 17.54 -0.32 -4.02
C TYR A 255 17.45 -1.75 -3.47
N HIS A 256 18.58 -2.33 -3.07
CA HIS A 256 18.70 -3.70 -2.55
C HIS A 256 17.93 -4.73 -3.39
N THR A 257 18.07 -4.63 -4.71
CA THR A 257 17.37 -5.52 -5.66
C THR A 257 18.20 -6.75 -5.99
N GLN A 258 17.56 -7.81 -6.49
CA GLN A 258 18.28 -9.00 -6.99
C GLN A 258 18.57 -8.93 -8.49
N VAL A 259 18.43 -7.74 -9.10
CA VAL A 259 18.69 -7.53 -10.54
C VAL A 259 20.10 -7.97 -10.87
N LYS A 260 20.23 -8.77 -11.93
CA LYS A 260 21.50 -9.31 -12.39
C LYS A 260 22.21 -8.32 -13.30
N PRO A 261 23.55 -8.28 -13.30
CA PRO A 261 24.33 -7.44 -14.21
C PRO A 261 23.94 -7.58 -15.69
N LEU A 262 23.58 -8.80 -16.13
CA LEU A 262 23.14 -9.05 -17.50
C LEU A 262 21.84 -8.31 -17.85
N THR A 263 20.93 -8.17 -16.88
CA THR A 263 19.65 -7.47 -17.07
C THR A 263 19.85 -5.98 -17.31
N LEU A 264 20.93 -5.38 -16.79
CA LEU A 264 21.29 -3.98 -17.06
C LEU A 264 21.53 -3.72 -18.56
N THR A 265 21.92 -4.75 -19.32
CA THR A 265 22.04 -4.62 -20.78
C THR A 265 20.69 -4.41 -21.46
N LYS A 266 19.56 -4.80 -20.86
CA LYS A 266 18.24 -4.48 -21.41
C LYS A 266 17.82 -3.04 -21.13
N ILE A 267 18.30 -2.46 -20.03
CA ILE A 267 18.03 -1.06 -19.65
C ILE A 267 18.53 -0.09 -20.72
N GLN A 268 19.58 -0.43 -21.47
CA GLN A 268 20.06 0.38 -22.60
C GLN A 268 18.97 0.69 -23.66
N LYS A 269 17.88 -0.10 -23.70
CA LYS A 269 16.78 0.07 -24.64
C LYS A 269 15.74 1.09 -24.16
N LEU A 270 15.80 1.53 -22.90
CA LEU A 270 14.88 2.51 -22.35
C LEU A 270 15.28 3.92 -22.83
N GLN A 271 14.65 4.36 -23.92
CA GLN A 271 15.00 5.62 -24.59
C GLN A 271 14.77 6.88 -23.75
N SER A 272 13.83 6.81 -22.80
CA SER A 272 13.51 7.94 -21.91
C SER A 272 14.42 8.01 -20.69
N LEU A 273 15.17 6.95 -20.38
CA LEU A 273 15.95 6.87 -19.15
C LEU A 273 17.17 7.79 -19.24
N GLN A 274 17.28 8.68 -18.26
CA GLN A 274 18.35 9.67 -18.14
C GLN A 274 19.28 9.31 -16.98
N GLU A 275 18.74 8.71 -15.91
CA GLU A 275 19.49 8.34 -14.72
C GLU A 275 19.15 6.92 -14.26
N LEU A 276 20.18 6.15 -13.92
CA LEU A 276 20.08 4.86 -13.26
C LEU A 276 20.94 4.89 -11.99
N LYS A 277 20.29 4.78 -10.83
CA LYS A 277 20.95 4.59 -9.54
C LYS A 277 20.77 3.16 -9.08
N ILE A 278 21.86 2.48 -8.74
CA ILE A 278 21.82 1.18 -8.07
C ILE A 278 22.40 1.36 -6.67
N SER A 279 21.60 1.05 -5.67
CA SER A 279 21.97 1.14 -4.25
C SER A 279 22.03 -0.27 -3.69
N GLU A 280 23.19 -0.65 -3.17
CA GLU A 280 23.44 -1.94 -2.57
C GLU A 280 23.70 -1.82 -1.07
N SER A 281 23.53 -2.93 -0.35
CA SER A 281 23.76 -2.96 1.09
C SER A 281 25.24 -2.77 1.38
N LYS A 282 25.55 -2.15 2.50
CA LYS A 282 26.92 -2.01 2.96
C LYS A 282 27.57 -3.33 3.29
N ILE A 283 28.89 -3.39 3.05
CA ILE A 283 29.74 -4.46 3.58
C ILE A 283 30.15 -4.05 4.99
N TYR A 284 29.72 -4.81 5.99
CA TYR A 284 30.18 -4.62 7.37
C TYR A 284 31.43 -5.48 7.65
N GLU A 285 32.31 -5.00 8.52
CA GLU A 285 33.58 -5.70 8.82
C GLU A 285 33.37 -7.00 9.61
N ASP A 286 32.26 -7.09 10.32
CA ASP A 286 31.81 -8.23 11.11
C ASP A 286 30.92 -9.21 10.34
N ASP A 287 30.62 -8.93 9.07
CA ASP A 287 29.94 -9.88 8.17
C ASP A 287 30.78 -11.16 7.98
N ASP A 288 30.11 -12.27 7.71
CA ASP A 288 30.82 -13.51 7.47
C ASP A 288 31.72 -13.41 6.21
N PRO A 289 32.92 -14.03 6.21
CA PRO A 289 33.88 -13.87 5.11
C PRO A 289 33.34 -14.31 3.73
N LEU A 290 32.36 -15.21 3.69
CA LEU A 290 31.75 -15.66 2.44
C LEU A 290 30.80 -14.60 1.91
N SER A 291 29.94 -14.01 2.75
CA SER A 291 29.08 -12.88 2.42
C SER A 291 29.88 -11.70 1.89
N ILE A 292 30.93 -11.28 2.60
CA ILE A 292 31.83 -10.20 2.16
C ILE A 292 32.39 -10.49 0.76
N LYS A 293 32.83 -11.73 0.51
CA LYS A 293 33.38 -12.12 -0.79
C LYS A 293 32.33 -12.06 -1.90
N LEU A 294 31.13 -12.59 -1.65
CA LEU A 294 30.03 -12.59 -2.62
C LEU A 294 29.57 -11.16 -2.95
N GLN A 295 29.48 -10.29 -1.96
CA GLN A 295 29.07 -8.90 -2.14
C GLN A 295 30.12 -8.09 -2.91
N LYS A 296 31.42 -8.26 -2.61
CA LYS A 296 32.49 -7.64 -3.42
C LYS A 296 32.48 -8.12 -4.87
N GLN A 297 32.19 -9.41 -5.10
CA GLN A 297 32.02 -9.95 -6.44
C GLN A 297 30.83 -9.27 -7.14
N ARG A 298 29.67 -9.20 -6.48
CA ARG A 298 28.48 -8.51 -6.99
C ARG A 298 28.77 -7.05 -7.35
N PHE A 299 29.47 -6.30 -6.49
CA PHE A 299 29.83 -4.90 -6.77
C PHE A 299 30.73 -4.78 -7.99
N THR A 300 31.69 -5.69 -8.16
CA THR A 300 32.59 -5.72 -9.31
C THR A 300 31.84 -6.00 -10.61
N GLU A 301 30.91 -6.96 -10.59
CA GLU A 301 30.09 -7.32 -11.74
C GLU A 301 29.13 -6.17 -12.13
N LEU A 302 28.47 -5.56 -11.14
CA LEU A 302 27.61 -4.39 -11.36
C LEU A 302 28.39 -3.20 -11.88
N ALA A 303 29.54 -2.87 -11.28
CA ALA A 303 30.38 -1.76 -11.72
C ALA A 303 30.82 -1.92 -13.19
N SER A 304 31.18 -3.14 -13.59
CA SER A 304 31.56 -3.46 -14.96
C SER A 304 30.40 -3.31 -15.95
N ALA A 305 29.21 -3.78 -15.56
CA ALA A 305 28.01 -3.67 -16.38
C ALA A 305 27.53 -2.21 -16.51
N LEU A 306 27.52 -1.45 -15.41
CA LEU A 306 27.19 -0.03 -15.40
C LEU A 306 28.19 0.81 -16.19
N TYR A 307 29.48 0.50 -16.10
CA TYR A 307 30.49 1.15 -16.94
C TYR A 307 30.22 0.91 -18.43
N SER A 308 29.91 -0.33 -18.81
CA SER A 308 29.54 -0.66 -20.20
C SER A 308 28.27 0.05 -20.67
N LEU A 309 27.28 0.19 -19.77
CA LEU A 309 26.06 0.95 -20.04
C LEU A 309 26.38 2.44 -20.28
N LYS A 310 27.19 3.04 -19.41
CA LYS A 310 27.63 4.44 -19.53
C LYS A 310 28.37 4.73 -20.84
N GLU A 311 29.18 3.78 -21.33
CA GLU A 311 29.91 3.93 -22.59
C GLU A 311 29.00 3.76 -23.83
N SER A 312 27.87 3.07 -23.69
CA SER A 312 26.98 2.75 -24.81
C SER A 312 25.79 3.69 -24.98
N CYS A 313 25.45 4.48 -23.95
CA CYS A 313 24.31 5.39 -23.99
C CYS A 313 24.51 6.60 -23.05
N SER A 314 23.69 7.64 -23.22
CA SER A 314 23.77 8.88 -22.44
C SER A 314 23.14 8.79 -21.04
N ILE A 315 23.02 7.59 -20.48
CA ILE A 315 22.45 7.39 -19.14
C ILE A 315 23.51 7.76 -18.09
N HIS A 316 23.13 8.64 -17.16
CA HIS A 316 23.91 8.88 -15.95
C HIS A 316 23.78 7.68 -15.02
N VAL A 317 24.89 7.00 -14.73
CA VAL A 317 24.90 5.82 -13.86
C VAL A 317 25.55 6.13 -12.52
N ILE A 318 24.92 5.67 -11.44
CA ILE A 318 25.40 5.80 -10.08
C ILE A 318 25.33 4.42 -9.42
N LEU A 319 26.43 3.98 -8.80
CA LEU A 319 26.48 2.79 -7.94
C LEU A 319 26.86 3.24 -6.54
N VAL A 320 25.95 3.06 -5.58
CA VAL A 320 26.18 3.42 -4.19
C VAL A 320 26.11 2.22 -3.25
N ASP A 321 26.92 2.30 -2.21
CA ASP A 321 26.85 1.51 -0.99
C ASP A 321 26.29 2.45 0.08
N ASP A 322 24.99 2.32 0.37
CA ASP A 322 24.16 3.28 1.10
C ASP A 322 24.28 4.73 0.56
N ASP A 323 25.32 5.46 0.99
CA ASP A 323 25.62 6.85 0.63
C ASP A 323 26.99 7.03 -0.07
N GLU A 324 27.85 6.01 -0.10
CA GLU A 324 29.18 6.08 -0.72
C GLU A 324 29.09 5.68 -2.20
N ASN A 325 29.52 6.55 -3.12
CA ASN A 325 29.68 6.15 -4.52
C ASN A 325 30.87 5.19 -4.66
N ILE A 326 30.56 3.93 -4.97
CA ILE A 326 31.54 2.84 -5.01
C ILE A 326 31.86 2.38 -6.44
N LEU A 327 31.35 3.06 -7.48
CA LEU A 327 31.54 2.65 -8.87
C LEU A 327 33.03 2.53 -9.22
N GLU A 328 33.82 3.59 -8.96
CA GLU A 328 35.25 3.61 -9.28
C GLU A 328 36.07 2.66 -8.39
N LYS A 329 35.61 2.42 -7.17
CA LYS A 329 36.27 1.53 -6.19
C LYS A 329 36.29 0.10 -6.71
N TYR A 330 35.15 -0.39 -7.22
CA TYR A 330 34.98 -1.78 -7.67
C TYR A 330 35.11 -2.00 -9.18
N LEU A 331 35.35 -0.94 -9.95
CA LEU A 331 35.65 -1.10 -11.37
C LEU A 331 36.96 -1.90 -11.56
N PRO A 332 37.02 -2.91 -12.46
CA PRO A 332 38.27 -3.59 -12.80
C PRO A 332 39.36 -2.63 -13.29
N ASN A 333 40.63 -2.89 -12.91
CA ASN A 333 41.76 -1.99 -13.19
C ASN A 333 41.95 -1.68 -14.68
N ASP A 334 41.70 -2.67 -15.55
CA ASP A 334 41.76 -2.53 -17.00
C ASP A 334 40.73 -1.55 -17.56
N LEU A 335 39.61 -1.37 -16.87
CA LEU A 335 38.57 -0.40 -17.20
C LEU A 335 38.82 0.97 -16.54
N LYS A 336 39.43 1.02 -15.33
CA LYS A 336 39.79 2.30 -14.66
C LYS A 336 40.68 3.19 -15.52
N HIS A 337 41.60 2.60 -16.29
CA HIS A 337 42.49 3.36 -17.17
C HIS A 337 41.79 4.09 -18.33
N ARG A 338 40.52 3.79 -18.58
CA ARG A 338 39.70 4.41 -19.62
C ARG A 338 38.75 5.49 -19.09
N LEU A 339 38.70 5.69 -17.77
CA LEU A 339 37.97 6.82 -17.20
C LEU A 339 38.66 8.12 -17.62
N PRO A 340 37.90 9.14 -18.11
CA PRO A 340 38.47 10.45 -18.32
C PRO A 340 39.03 10.94 -16.98
N LYS A 341 40.29 11.40 -16.98
CA LYS A 341 40.86 12.05 -15.79
C LYS A 341 39.96 13.23 -15.45
N GLN A 342 39.40 13.24 -14.23
CA GLN A 342 38.73 14.42 -13.72
C GLN A 342 39.77 15.56 -13.69
N GLU A 343 39.56 16.60 -14.49
CA GLU A 343 40.34 17.85 -14.47
C GLU A 343 39.85 18.78 -13.36
#